data_AF-A0A0N4WJP9-F1
#
_entry.id   AF-A0A0N4WJP9-F1
#
_cell.length_a   1.000
_cell.length_b   1.000
_cell.length_c   1.000
_cell.angle_alpha   90.00
_cell.angle_beta   90.00
_cell.angle_gamma   90.00
#
_symmetry.space_group_name_H-M   'P 1'
#
loop_
_entity.id
_entity.type
_entity.pdbx_description
1 polymer ?
#
loop_
_entity_poly.entity_id
_entity_poly.type
_entity_poly.pdbx_seq_one_letter_code
_entity_poly.pdbx_strand_id
1 'polypeptide(L)'
;LEDFRNNRTPPLQISDILTHVVEFAKDQHGSRFIQQKLERASVKEKQLLFEEVLANAHALMIDVFGNYVIQKFFEFGTPEQKAALGRTLRGNVMNLALQMYGCRVIQKAMESIDESLQLEILREMEGHVLKCVKDQNGNHVVQKVIEKVKPERLQFIINTFTKNGPDTITQLSMHPYGCRVIQRVLEHCSEEQKRPVLEALHANMSTLIVDQYGNYVVQHVIEHGSNQDRDRIVQEVAGNVLRYAQHKFASNVIEKCLICAGGHHKTLLIDEVCGTPNDPQPPILLMMKDQFANYVVQKMLDIADPVYRKKMMYAIKPHIPVLRKYSYGKHIISTFVLF
;
A
#
# COMPACT_ATOMS: atom_id res chain seq x y z
N LEU A 1 9.56 29.31 -27.80
CA LEU A 1 9.82 28.63 -26.51
C LEU A 1 11.10 29.12 -25.81
N GLU A 2 12.22 29.29 -26.51
CA GLU A 2 13.49 29.73 -25.90
C GLU A 2 13.40 31.08 -25.19
N ASP A 3 12.72 32.07 -25.78
CA ASP A 3 12.54 33.36 -25.12
C ASP A 3 11.71 33.25 -23.84
N PHE A 4 10.70 32.37 -23.82
CA PHE A 4 9.92 32.09 -22.62
C PHE A 4 10.79 31.49 -21.50
N ARG A 5 11.63 30.50 -21.84
CA ARG A 5 12.57 29.89 -20.89
C ARG A 5 13.54 30.89 -20.29
N ASN A 6 13.96 31.88 -21.07
CA ASN A 6 14.92 32.89 -20.66
C ASN A 6 14.28 34.14 -20.03
N ASN A 7 12.97 34.11 -19.73
CA ASN A 7 12.20 35.26 -19.24
C ASN A 7 12.34 36.51 -20.14
N ARG A 8 12.49 36.31 -21.45
CA ARG A 8 12.60 37.37 -22.47
C ARG A 8 11.25 37.73 -23.08
N THR A 9 10.17 37.08 -22.66
CA THR A 9 8.80 37.37 -23.09
C THR A 9 8.02 38.12 -22.01
N PRO A 10 7.07 38.99 -22.38
CA PRO A 10 6.04 39.44 -21.44
C PRO A 10 5.22 38.25 -20.90
N PRO A 11 4.40 38.44 -19.84
CA PRO A 11 3.57 37.38 -19.28
C PRO A 11 2.65 36.73 -20.33
N LEU A 12 3.00 35.52 -20.75
CA LEU A 12 2.26 34.79 -21.79
C LEU A 12 0.85 34.41 -21.33
N GLN A 13 -0.06 34.42 -22.30
CA GLN A 13 -1.41 33.87 -22.21
C GLN A 13 -1.54 32.63 -23.07
N ILE A 14 -2.66 31.90 -22.91
CA ILE A 14 -2.94 30.69 -23.69
C ILE A 14 -2.98 31.00 -25.20
N SER A 15 -3.55 32.15 -25.59
CA SER A 15 -3.63 32.59 -26.99
C SER A 15 -2.28 32.67 -27.68
N ASP A 16 -1.21 32.93 -26.93
CA ASP A 16 0.11 33.22 -27.48
C ASP A 16 0.87 31.94 -27.86
N ILE A 17 0.38 30.77 -27.41
CA ILE A 17 1.06 29.47 -27.60
C ILE A 17 0.26 28.48 -28.45
N LEU A 18 -0.86 28.90 -29.06
CA LEU A 18 -1.80 27.98 -29.73
C LEU A 18 -1.16 27.17 -30.87
N THR A 19 -0.18 27.73 -31.58
CA THR A 19 0.55 27.01 -32.64
C THR A 19 1.74 26.19 -32.13
N HIS A 20 2.03 26.27 -30.82
CA HIS A 20 3.19 25.66 -30.16
C HIS A 20 2.78 24.81 -28.94
N VAL A 21 1.51 24.42 -28.81
CA VAL A 21 0.99 23.73 -27.62
C VAL A 21 1.77 22.46 -27.31
N VAL A 22 2.03 21.63 -28.33
CA VAL A 22 2.77 20.36 -28.16
C VAL A 22 4.23 20.60 -27.80
N GLU A 23 4.88 21.60 -28.42
CA GLU A 23 6.26 21.99 -28.12
C GLU A 23 6.38 22.45 -26.67
N PHE A 24 5.46 23.29 -26.20
CA PHE A 24 5.39 23.71 -24.80
C PHE A 24 5.09 22.54 -23.87
N ALA A 25 4.14 21.67 -24.22
CA ALA A 25 3.77 20.53 -23.39
C ALA A 25 4.92 19.53 -23.18
N LYS A 26 5.83 19.41 -24.15
CA LYS A 26 7.03 18.57 -24.08
C LYS A 26 8.26 19.28 -23.51
N ASP A 27 8.14 20.53 -23.09
CA ASP A 27 9.18 21.29 -22.41
C ASP A 27 8.89 21.39 -20.91
N GLN A 28 9.94 21.39 -20.07
CA GLN A 28 9.79 21.44 -18.62
C GLN A 28 9.07 22.72 -18.14
N HIS A 29 9.44 23.88 -18.69
CA HIS A 29 8.87 25.16 -18.31
C HIS A 29 7.53 25.38 -19.03
N GLY A 30 7.46 25.02 -20.30
CA GLY A 30 6.24 25.10 -21.10
C GLY A 30 5.10 24.25 -20.53
N SER A 31 5.40 23.02 -20.11
CA SER A 31 4.40 22.12 -19.52
C SER A 31 3.88 22.70 -18.21
N ARG A 32 4.77 23.20 -17.33
CA ARG A 32 4.37 23.86 -16.08
C ARG A 32 3.49 25.09 -16.34
N PHE A 33 3.82 25.88 -17.35
CA PHE A 33 3.00 27.01 -17.77
C PHE A 33 1.57 26.58 -18.16
N ILE A 34 1.45 25.57 -19.03
CA ILE A 34 0.15 25.04 -19.45
C ILE A 34 -0.64 24.53 -18.24
N GLN A 35 0.01 23.74 -17.36
CA GLN A 35 -0.63 23.19 -16.16
C GLN A 35 -1.20 24.29 -15.26
N GLN A 36 -0.44 25.35 -14.98
CA GLN A 36 -0.88 26.47 -14.14
C GLN A 36 -2.02 27.26 -14.78
N LYS A 37 -1.98 27.46 -16.09
CA LYS A 37 -3.04 28.16 -16.82
C LYS A 37 -4.34 27.37 -16.85
N LEU A 38 -4.28 26.04 -17.04
CA LEU A 38 -5.46 25.17 -17.09
C LEU A 38 -6.33 25.21 -15.82
N GLU A 39 -5.75 25.47 -14.66
CA GLU A 39 -6.48 25.55 -13.38
C GLU A 39 -7.46 26.74 -13.33
N ARG A 40 -7.14 27.83 -14.04
CA ARG A 40 -7.91 29.09 -14.01
C ARG A 40 -8.51 29.45 -15.37
N ALA A 41 -8.17 28.70 -16.41
CA ALA A 41 -8.64 28.92 -17.76
C ALA A 41 -10.16 28.74 -17.86
N SER A 42 -10.78 29.64 -18.64
CA SER A 42 -12.16 29.49 -19.08
C SER A 42 -12.35 28.23 -19.92
N VAL A 43 -13.61 27.77 -20.07
CA VAL A 43 -13.94 26.62 -20.92
C VAL A 43 -13.45 26.84 -22.36
N LYS A 44 -13.56 28.06 -22.89
CA LYS A 44 -13.10 28.43 -24.22
C LYS A 44 -11.58 28.31 -24.35
N GLU A 45 -10.81 28.80 -23.39
CA GLU A 45 -9.35 28.69 -23.40
C GLU A 45 -8.88 27.24 -23.28
N LYS A 46 -9.53 26.43 -22.43
CA LYS A 46 -9.26 24.99 -22.34
C LYS A 46 -9.49 24.32 -23.69
N GLN A 47 -10.59 24.65 -24.37
CA GLN A 47 -10.92 24.08 -25.68
C GLN A 47 -9.85 24.39 -26.74
N LEU A 48 -9.33 25.62 -26.76
CA LEU A 48 -8.26 26.01 -27.70
C LEU A 48 -6.97 25.18 -27.51
N LEU A 49 -6.61 24.87 -26.27
CA LEU A 49 -5.48 23.98 -25.99
C LEU A 49 -5.81 22.51 -26.28
N PHE A 50 -7.07 22.12 -26.06
CA PHE A 50 -7.50 20.73 -26.07
C PHE A 50 -7.39 20.08 -27.44
N GLU A 51 -7.64 20.82 -28.53
CA GLU A 51 -7.60 20.28 -29.90
C GLU A 51 -6.21 19.74 -30.25
N GLU A 52 -5.17 20.54 -30.01
CA GLU A 52 -3.77 20.14 -30.22
C GLU A 52 -3.33 19.02 -29.27
N VAL A 53 -3.77 19.09 -28.00
CA VAL A 53 -3.46 18.06 -26.99
C VAL A 53 -4.11 16.72 -27.36
N LEU A 54 -5.36 16.73 -27.83
CA LEU A 54 -6.08 15.52 -28.22
C LEU A 54 -5.45 14.88 -29.46
N ALA A 55 -5.11 15.68 -30.48
CA ALA A 55 -4.46 15.20 -31.69
C ALA A 55 -3.09 14.52 -31.39
N ASN A 56 -2.42 14.94 -30.33
CA ASN A 56 -1.09 14.45 -29.93
C ASN A 56 -1.11 13.63 -28.64
N ALA A 57 -2.29 13.18 -28.19
CA ALA A 57 -2.48 12.67 -26.83
C ALA A 57 -1.53 11.52 -26.49
N HIS A 58 -1.43 10.51 -27.35
CA HIS A 58 -0.54 9.36 -27.13
C HIS A 58 0.93 9.74 -26.91
N ALA A 59 1.45 10.66 -27.73
CA ALA A 59 2.83 11.11 -27.60
C ALA A 59 3.04 11.88 -26.29
N LEU A 60 2.05 12.65 -25.84
CA LEU A 60 2.10 13.38 -24.58
C LEU A 60 1.95 12.47 -23.37
N MET A 61 1.12 11.41 -23.43
CA MET A 61 0.90 10.49 -22.31
C MET A 61 2.18 9.78 -21.85
N ILE A 62 3.10 9.52 -22.77
CA ILE A 62 4.39 8.84 -22.50
C ILE A 62 5.57 9.80 -22.43
N ASP A 63 5.33 11.11 -22.50
CA ASP A 63 6.38 12.13 -22.41
C ASP A 63 6.63 12.51 -20.94
N VAL A 64 7.90 12.79 -20.59
CA VAL A 64 8.33 13.13 -19.22
C VAL A 64 7.66 14.41 -18.69
N PHE A 65 7.27 15.34 -19.55
CA PHE A 65 6.58 16.58 -19.19
C PHE A 65 5.13 16.63 -19.70
N GLY A 66 4.88 16.07 -20.89
CA GLY A 66 3.56 16.09 -21.53
C GLY A 66 2.49 15.33 -20.75
N ASN A 67 2.88 14.29 -20.01
CA ASN A 67 1.92 13.47 -19.25
C ASN A 67 1.15 14.30 -18.20
N TYR A 68 1.77 15.33 -17.64
CA TYR A 68 1.14 16.21 -16.67
C TYR A 68 0.06 17.10 -17.30
N VAL A 69 0.23 17.50 -18.56
CA VAL A 69 -0.80 18.27 -19.29
C VAL A 69 -2.04 17.39 -19.51
N ILE A 70 -1.85 16.13 -19.92
CA ILE A 70 -2.96 15.18 -20.07
C ILE A 70 -3.67 14.95 -18.72
N GLN A 71 -2.92 14.76 -17.64
CA GLN A 71 -3.48 14.61 -16.30
C GLN A 71 -4.30 15.83 -15.86
N LYS A 72 -3.86 17.06 -16.19
CA LYS A 72 -4.61 18.29 -15.89
C LYS A 72 -5.91 18.39 -16.67
N PHE A 73 -6.00 17.84 -17.88
CA PHE A 73 -7.28 17.74 -18.59
C PHE A 73 -8.21 16.69 -17.96
N PHE A 74 -7.69 15.57 -17.47
CA PHE A 74 -8.53 14.65 -16.66
C PHE A 74 -9.02 15.30 -15.36
N GLU A 75 -8.23 16.19 -14.75
CA GLU A 75 -8.60 16.91 -13.53
C GLU A 75 -9.63 18.02 -13.79
N PHE A 76 -9.31 18.96 -14.68
CA PHE A 76 -10.03 20.23 -14.87
C PHE A 76 -10.76 20.39 -16.20
N GLY A 77 -10.63 19.42 -17.12
CA GLY A 77 -11.35 19.44 -18.39
C GLY A 77 -12.85 19.26 -18.19
N THR A 78 -13.62 19.59 -19.22
CA THR A 78 -15.07 19.32 -19.22
C THR A 78 -15.33 17.81 -19.30
N PRO A 79 -16.53 17.32 -18.93
CA PRO A 79 -16.89 15.90 -19.10
C PRO A 79 -16.63 15.38 -20.53
N GLU A 80 -16.90 16.20 -21.55
CA GLU A 80 -16.70 15.85 -22.95
C GLU A 80 -15.21 15.72 -23.29
N GLN A 81 -14.37 16.61 -22.76
CA GLN A 81 -12.91 16.55 -22.93
C GLN A 81 -12.32 15.31 -22.23
N LYS A 82 -12.77 15.01 -21.02
CA LYS A 82 -12.37 13.80 -20.28
C LYS A 82 -12.79 12.54 -21.04
N ALA A 83 -14.01 12.50 -21.58
CA ALA A 83 -14.49 11.37 -22.37
C ALA A 83 -13.74 11.23 -23.71
N ALA A 84 -13.42 12.34 -24.39
CA ALA A 84 -12.62 12.33 -25.60
C ALA A 84 -11.19 11.79 -25.35
N LEU A 85 -10.50 12.26 -24.31
CA LEU A 85 -9.20 11.70 -23.91
C LEU A 85 -9.31 10.24 -23.45
N GLY A 86 -10.34 9.89 -22.68
CA GLY A 86 -10.58 8.52 -22.25
C GLY A 86 -10.70 7.55 -23.44
N ARG A 87 -11.40 7.95 -24.50
CA ARG A 87 -11.50 7.17 -25.74
C ARG A 87 -10.16 6.95 -26.45
N THR A 88 -9.21 7.89 -26.31
CA THR A 88 -7.85 7.68 -26.87
C THR A 88 -7.05 6.63 -26.11
N LEU A 89 -7.44 6.23 -24.90
CA LEU A 89 -6.74 5.16 -24.17
C LEU A 89 -6.98 3.78 -24.79
N ARG A 90 -8.10 3.62 -25.51
CA ARG A 90 -8.54 2.35 -26.07
C ARG A 90 -7.52 1.75 -27.03
N GLY A 91 -7.24 0.47 -26.85
CA GLY A 91 -6.26 -0.32 -27.61
C GLY A 91 -4.82 -0.11 -27.15
N ASN A 92 -4.57 0.75 -26.15
CA ASN A 92 -3.23 1.08 -25.69
C ASN A 92 -3.09 1.03 -24.15
N VAL A 93 -4.11 0.55 -23.43
CA VAL A 93 -4.16 0.57 -21.95
C VAL A 93 -2.96 -0.18 -21.37
N MET A 94 -2.66 -1.36 -21.91
CA MET A 94 -1.58 -2.19 -21.40
C MET A 94 -0.19 -1.57 -21.62
N ASN A 95 0.03 -0.91 -22.75
CA ASN A 95 1.29 -0.21 -23.00
C ASN A 95 1.45 0.97 -22.06
N LEU A 96 0.39 1.75 -21.84
CA LEU A 96 0.41 2.88 -20.92
C LEU A 96 0.57 2.43 -19.47
N ALA A 97 -0.12 1.38 -19.03
CA ALA A 97 -0.06 0.88 -17.67
C ALA A 97 1.35 0.45 -17.25
N LEU A 98 2.13 -0.11 -18.19
CA LEU A 98 3.50 -0.57 -17.97
C LEU A 98 4.57 0.52 -18.22
N GLN A 99 4.17 1.69 -18.71
CA GLN A 99 5.07 2.81 -19.01
C GLN A 99 5.11 3.81 -17.85
N MET A 100 6.29 4.35 -17.56
CA MET A 100 6.56 5.13 -16.33
C MET A 100 5.74 6.42 -16.17
N TYR A 101 5.32 7.05 -17.27
CA TYR A 101 4.49 8.26 -17.31
C TYR A 101 3.04 7.93 -17.67
N GLY A 102 2.84 7.01 -18.61
CA GLY A 102 1.53 6.53 -19.04
C GLY A 102 0.73 5.92 -17.88
N CYS A 103 1.39 5.24 -16.94
CA CYS A 103 0.71 4.67 -15.77
C CYS A 103 0.07 5.77 -14.90
N ARG A 104 0.67 6.96 -14.85
CA ARG A 104 0.13 8.13 -14.13
C ARG A 104 -1.10 8.68 -14.83
N VAL A 105 -1.09 8.70 -16.16
CA VAL A 105 -2.25 9.09 -16.95
C VAL A 105 -3.42 8.12 -16.73
N ILE A 106 -3.19 6.80 -16.82
CA ILE A 106 -4.25 5.80 -16.57
C ILE A 106 -4.81 5.97 -15.16
N GLN A 107 -3.96 6.14 -14.14
CA GLN A 107 -4.42 6.36 -12.77
C GLN A 107 -5.32 7.61 -12.66
N LYS A 108 -4.92 8.73 -13.27
CA LYS A 108 -5.72 9.97 -13.25
C LYS A 108 -7.03 9.84 -14.04
N ALA A 109 -7.01 9.09 -15.14
CA ALA A 109 -8.21 8.79 -15.92
C ALA A 109 -9.22 8.00 -15.09
N MET A 110 -8.78 6.96 -14.37
CA MET A 110 -9.65 6.15 -13.51
C MET A 110 -10.36 6.96 -12.41
N GLU A 111 -9.80 8.09 -11.99
CA GLU A 111 -10.42 8.99 -11.00
C GLU A 111 -11.50 9.90 -11.58
N SER A 112 -11.53 10.07 -12.91
CA SER A 112 -12.20 11.22 -13.54
C SER A 112 -13.15 10.86 -14.68
N ILE A 113 -13.00 9.69 -15.29
CA ILE A 113 -13.87 9.20 -16.38
C ILE A 113 -15.10 8.46 -15.83
N ASP A 114 -16.13 8.33 -16.65
CA ASP A 114 -17.34 7.59 -16.28
C ASP A 114 -17.14 6.07 -16.23
N GLU A 115 -18.14 5.36 -15.66
CA GLU A 115 -18.10 3.90 -15.51
C GLU A 115 -17.95 3.18 -16.85
N SER A 116 -18.52 3.68 -17.95
CA SER A 116 -18.42 3.03 -19.27
C SER A 116 -16.96 2.98 -19.75
N LEU A 117 -16.25 4.09 -19.65
CA LEU A 117 -14.84 4.17 -20.04
C LEU A 117 -13.92 3.41 -19.06
N GLN A 118 -14.23 3.42 -17.76
CA GLN A 118 -13.54 2.56 -16.80
C GLN A 118 -13.63 1.09 -17.23
N LEU A 119 -14.82 0.62 -17.61
CA LEU A 119 -15.02 -0.77 -18.06
C LEU A 119 -14.24 -1.11 -19.34
N GLU A 120 -14.07 -0.17 -20.26
CA GLU A 120 -13.21 -0.37 -21.44
C GLU A 120 -11.75 -0.61 -21.03
N ILE A 121 -11.24 0.16 -20.07
CA ILE A 121 -9.90 -0.03 -19.50
C ILE A 121 -9.78 -1.42 -18.85
N LEU A 122 -10.78 -1.84 -18.07
CA LEU A 122 -10.73 -3.15 -17.39
C LEU A 122 -10.71 -4.31 -18.38
N ARG A 123 -11.47 -4.23 -19.48
CA ARG A 123 -11.49 -5.26 -20.54
C ARG A 123 -10.11 -5.47 -21.16
N GLU A 124 -9.33 -4.41 -21.36
CA GLU A 124 -7.96 -4.53 -21.87
C GLU A 124 -6.98 -5.06 -20.84
N MET A 125 -7.26 -4.88 -19.54
CA MET A 125 -6.44 -5.43 -18.45
C MET A 125 -6.74 -6.90 -18.15
N GLU A 126 -7.92 -7.39 -18.54
CA GLU A 126 -8.32 -8.78 -18.34
C GLU A 126 -7.33 -9.73 -19.05
N GLY A 127 -6.91 -10.80 -18.36
CA GLY A 127 -5.84 -11.69 -18.83
C GLY A 127 -4.40 -11.18 -18.60
N HIS A 128 -4.22 -9.91 -18.22
CA HIS A 128 -2.90 -9.31 -17.97
C HIS A 128 -2.67 -8.85 -16.52
N VAL A 129 -3.62 -9.10 -15.62
CA VAL A 129 -3.58 -8.65 -14.21
C VAL A 129 -2.25 -9.01 -13.52
N LEU A 130 -1.81 -10.27 -13.56
CA LEU A 130 -0.55 -10.67 -12.90
C LEU A 130 0.68 -9.96 -13.45
N LYS A 131 0.70 -9.68 -14.77
CA LYS A 131 1.78 -8.92 -15.40
C LYS A 131 1.82 -7.50 -14.84
N CYS A 132 0.66 -6.84 -14.73
CA CYS A 132 0.56 -5.50 -14.15
C CYS A 132 0.96 -5.49 -12.68
N VAL A 133 0.46 -6.44 -11.87
CA VAL A 133 0.75 -6.50 -10.42
C VAL A 133 2.25 -6.65 -10.14
N LYS A 134 2.98 -7.39 -10.98
CA LYS A 134 4.42 -7.61 -10.82
C LYS A 134 5.29 -6.53 -11.48
N ASP A 135 4.69 -5.56 -12.18
CA ASP A 135 5.39 -4.47 -12.84
C ASP A 135 5.52 -3.23 -11.92
N GLN A 136 6.65 -2.52 -12.03
CA GLN A 136 6.94 -1.32 -11.22
C GLN A 136 5.96 -0.16 -11.46
N ASN A 137 5.32 -0.10 -12.63
CA ASN A 137 4.34 0.92 -12.99
C ASN A 137 2.91 0.36 -12.91
N GLY A 138 2.70 -0.84 -13.49
CA GLY A 138 1.41 -1.48 -13.61
C GLY A 138 0.73 -1.77 -12.27
N ASN A 139 1.51 -2.03 -11.21
CA ASN A 139 0.94 -2.30 -9.90
C ASN A 139 0.13 -1.11 -9.38
N HIS A 140 0.57 0.12 -9.66
CA HIS A 140 -0.15 1.33 -9.27
C HIS A 140 -1.47 1.49 -10.02
N VAL A 141 -1.52 1.05 -11.29
CA VAL A 141 -2.76 1.03 -12.07
C VAL A 141 -3.74 0.01 -11.48
N VAL A 142 -3.29 -1.20 -11.13
CA VAL A 142 -4.17 -2.21 -10.51
C VAL A 142 -4.68 -1.74 -9.15
N GLN A 143 -3.83 -1.13 -8.33
CA GLN A 143 -4.25 -0.52 -7.06
C GLN A 143 -5.34 0.54 -7.29
N LYS A 144 -5.14 1.45 -8.26
CA LYS A 144 -6.11 2.50 -8.58
C LYS A 144 -7.43 1.95 -9.11
N VAL A 145 -7.38 0.89 -9.92
CA VAL A 145 -8.58 0.17 -10.37
C VAL A 145 -9.36 -0.34 -9.16
N ILE A 146 -8.70 -1.01 -8.21
CA ILE A 146 -9.35 -1.55 -7.01
C ILE A 146 -9.94 -0.42 -6.13
N GLU A 147 -9.27 0.71 -6.02
CA GLU A 147 -9.74 1.88 -5.24
C GLU A 147 -10.95 2.60 -5.86
N LYS A 148 -11.08 2.61 -7.20
CA LYS A 148 -12.00 3.50 -7.93
C LYS A 148 -13.15 2.80 -8.64
N VAL A 149 -13.04 1.50 -8.85
CA VAL A 149 -14.07 0.70 -9.51
C VAL A 149 -14.90 -0.05 -8.48
N LYS A 150 -16.20 -0.14 -8.73
CA LYS A 150 -17.11 -0.88 -7.85
C LYS A 150 -16.72 -2.37 -7.75
N PRO A 151 -16.81 -3.00 -6.57
CA PRO A 151 -16.39 -4.38 -6.35
C PRO A 151 -16.95 -5.40 -7.35
N GLU A 152 -18.19 -5.23 -7.82
CA GLU A 152 -18.86 -6.17 -8.73
C GLU A 152 -18.15 -6.28 -10.10
N ARG A 153 -17.33 -5.29 -10.45
CA ARG A 153 -16.52 -5.30 -11.69
C ARG A 153 -15.10 -5.82 -11.49
N LEU A 154 -14.68 -6.07 -10.25
CA LEU A 154 -13.32 -6.48 -9.90
C LEU A 154 -13.13 -8.00 -9.84
N GLN A 155 -14.19 -8.79 -10.07
CA GLN A 155 -14.15 -10.24 -9.90
C GLN A 155 -13.07 -10.93 -10.75
N PHE A 156 -12.75 -10.40 -11.94
CA PHE A 156 -11.68 -10.93 -12.78
C PHE A 156 -10.29 -10.87 -12.12
N ILE A 157 -10.03 -9.86 -11.27
CA ILE A 157 -8.80 -9.75 -10.47
C ILE A 157 -8.77 -10.87 -9.43
N ILE A 158 -9.86 -11.05 -8.69
CA ILE A 158 -9.99 -12.10 -7.67
C ILE A 158 -9.82 -13.48 -8.30
N ASN A 159 -10.52 -13.75 -9.41
CA ASN A 159 -10.40 -15.00 -10.17
C ASN A 159 -8.96 -15.24 -10.65
N THR A 160 -8.25 -14.18 -11.05
CA THR A 160 -6.85 -14.29 -11.46
C THR A 160 -5.95 -14.68 -10.28
N PHE A 161 -6.19 -14.13 -9.09
CA PHE A 161 -5.40 -14.43 -7.89
C PHE A 161 -5.70 -15.83 -7.32
N THR A 162 -6.91 -16.34 -7.49
CA THR A 162 -7.33 -17.62 -6.92
C THR A 162 -7.24 -18.80 -7.89
N LYS A 163 -6.96 -18.54 -9.18
CA LYS A 163 -6.99 -19.53 -10.27
C LYS A 163 -6.20 -20.82 -9.97
N ASN A 164 -5.03 -20.70 -9.34
CA ASN A 164 -4.11 -21.81 -9.07
C ASN A 164 -4.01 -22.11 -7.56
N GLY A 165 -5.10 -21.90 -6.81
CA GLY A 165 -5.10 -22.09 -5.36
C GLY A 165 -4.35 -20.98 -4.60
N PRO A 166 -3.90 -21.25 -3.36
CA PRO A 166 -3.40 -20.22 -2.46
C PRO A 166 -2.03 -19.66 -2.87
N ASP A 167 -1.24 -20.41 -3.63
CA ASP A 167 0.15 -20.09 -3.95
C ASP A 167 0.32 -18.73 -4.63
N THR A 168 -0.60 -18.36 -5.51
CA THR A 168 -0.53 -17.06 -6.21
C THR A 168 -0.70 -15.91 -5.23
N ILE A 169 -1.65 -16.02 -4.29
CA ILE A 169 -1.88 -14.99 -3.26
C ILE A 169 -0.69 -14.91 -2.31
N THR A 170 -0.12 -16.04 -1.91
CA THR A 170 1.09 -16.08 -1.06
C THR A 170 2.28 -15.44 -1.77
N GLN A 171 2.54 -15.80 -3.03
CA GLN A 171 3.61 -15.20 -3.84
C GLN A 171 3.42 -13.68 -4.01
N LEU A 172 2.19 -13.22 -4.26
CA LEU A 172 1.91 -11.80 -4.40
C LEU A 172 2.08 -11.06 -3.07
N SER A 173 1.67 -11.67 -1.95
CA SER A 173 1.81 -11.09 -0.61
C SER A 173 3.28 -10.92 -0.19
N MET A 174 4.17 -11.77 -0.71
CA MET A 174 5.62 -11.67 -0.51
C MET A 174 6.34 -10.91 -1.64
N HIS A 175 5.60 -10.28 -2.57
CA HIS A 175 6.17 -9.50 -3.66
C HIS A 175 6.20 -8.01 -3.28
N PRO A 176 7.28 -7.25 -3.59
CA PRO A 176 7.41 -5.82 -3.25
C PRO A 176 6.24 -4.94 -3.71
N TYR A 177 5.63 -5.29 -4.85
CA TYR A 177 4.46 -4.59 -5.40
C TYR A 177 3.15 -5.33 -5.13
N GLY A 178 3.20 -6.67 -5.11
CA GLY A 178 2.00 -7.50 -4.99
C GLY A 178 1.35 -7.35 -3.62
N CYS A 179 2.14 -7.18 -2.57
CA CYS A 179 1.65 -7.01 -1.20
C CYS A 179 0.74 -5.78 -1.06
N ARG A 180 1.00 -4.72 -1.84
CA ARG A 180 0.19 -3.50 -1.88
C ARG A 180 -1.14 -3.74 -2.60
N VAL A 181 -1.11 -4.51 -3.68
CA VAL A 181 -2.33 -4.89 -4.41
C VAL A 181 -3.22 -5.79 -3.55
N ILE A 182 -2.65 -6.77 -2.84
CA ILE A 182 -3.40 -7.61 -1.90
C ILE A 182 -4.05 -6.76 -0.79
N GLN A 183 -3.32 -5.78 -0.22
CA GLN A 183 -3.91 -4.85 0.75
C GLN A 183 -5.09 -4.06 0.17
N ARG A 184 -4.98 -3.53 -1.07
CA ARG A 184 -6.13 -2.84 -1.72
C ARG A 184 -7.35 -3.76 -1.87
N VAL A 185 -7.14 -5.04 -2.19
CA VAL A 185 -8.24 -6.02 -2.25
C VAL A 185 -8.90 -6.16 -0.87
N LEU A 186 -8.11 -6.28 0.19
CA LEU A 186 -8.64 -6.41 1.56
C LEU A 186 -9.37 -5.15 2.06
N GLU A 187 -9.02 -3.98 1.52
CA GLU A 187 -9.63 -2.70 1.89
C GLU A 187 -10.93 -2.42 1.11
N HIS A 188 -10.96 -2.68 -0.20
CA HIS A 188 -11.98 -2.14 -1.09
C HIS A 188 -12.93 -3.16 -1.71
N CYS A 189 -12.56 -4.44 -1.78
CA CYS A 189 -13.44 -5.46 -2.36
C CYS A 189 -14.59 -5.83 -1.39
N SER A 190 -15.60 -6.56 -1.88
CA SER A 190 -16.67 -7.06 -1.00
C SER A 190 -16.17 -8.18 -0.07
N GLU A 191 -16.88 -8.49 1.00
CA GLU A 191 -16.49 -9.55 1.93
C GLU A 191 -16.41 -10.92 1.24
N GLU A 192 -17.30 -11.19 0.28
CA GLU A 192 -17.29 -12.42 -0.55
C GLU A 192 -16.02 -12.51 -1.40
N GLN A 193 -15.52 -11.37 -1.90
CA GLN A 193 -14.30 -11.29 -2.69
C GLN A 193 -13.04 -11.39 -1.85
N LYS A 194 -13.06 -10.82 -0.64
CA LYS A 194 -11.95 -10.92 0.32
C LYS A 194 -11.78 -12.34 0.84
N ARG A 195 -12.88 -13.06 1.06
CA ARG A 195 -12.87 -14.38 1.72
C ARG A 195 -11.87 -15.39 1.13
N PRO A 196 -11.84 -15.67 -0.19
CA PRO A 196 -10.87 -16.61 -0.75
C PRO A 196 -9.43 -16.10 -0.64
N VAL A 197 -9.21 -14.77 -0.64
CA VAL A 197 -7.89 -14.18 -0.42
C VAL A 197 -7.45 -14.41 1.02
N LEU A 198 -8.31 -14.13 1.99
CA LEU A 198 -8.02 -14.36 3.40
C LEU A 198 -7.77 -15.84 3.72
N GLU A 199 -8.53 -16.78 3.14
CA GLU A 199 -8.27 -18.21 3.34
C GLU A 199 -6.91 -18.64 2.79
N ALA A 200 -6.49 -18.11 1.64
CA ALA A 200 -5.16 -18.39 1.10
C ALA A 200 -4.03 -17.82 1.98
N LEU A 201 -4.23 -16.64 2.58
CA LEU A 201 -3.30 -16.05 3.55
C LEU A 201 -3.20 -16.94 4.80
N HIS A 202 -4.34 -17.36 5.36
CA HIS A 202 -4.37 -18.25 6.53
C HIS A 202 -3.70 -19.60 6.26
N ALA A 203 -3.83 -20.16 5.05
CA ALA A 203 -3.16 -21.40 4.68
C ALA A 203 -1.62 -21.30 4.67
N ASN A 204 -1.05 -20.09 4.64
CA ASN A 204 0.40 -19.85 4.56
C ASN A 204 0.88 -18.83 5.60
N MET A 205 0.17 -18.71 6.73
CA MET A 205 0.35 -17.62 7.68
C MET A 205 1.76 -17.55 8.26
N SER A 206 2.32 -18.68 8.72
CA SER A 206 3.69 -18.74 9.26
C SER A 206 4.77 -18.26 8.28
N THR A 207 4.63 -18.58 6.98
CA THR A 207 5.51 -18.09 5.93
C THR A 207 5.40 -16.57 5.75
N LEU A 208 4.18 -16.04 5.74
CA LEU A 208 3.92 -14.62 5.53
C LEU A 208 4.42 -13.76 6.70
N ILE A 209 4.26 -14.25 7.93
CA ILE A 209 4.67 -13.55 9.17
C ILE A 209 6.16 -13.20 9.15
N VAL A 210 7.01 -14.09 8.61
CA VAL A 210 8.46 -13.92 8.58
C VAL A 210 8.98 -13.30 7.28
N ASP A 211 8.12 -13.07 6.28
CA ASP A 211 8.53 -12.45 5.03
C ASP A 211 8.67 -10.92 5.15
N GLN A 212 9.61 -10.33 4.40
CA GLN A 212 9.90 -8.88 4.43
C GLN A 212 8.76 -8.00 3.92
N TYR A 213 7.85 -8.53 3.10
CA TYR A 213 6.66 -7.85 2.59
C TYR A 213 5.36 -8.46 3.15
N GLY A 214 5.31 -9.79 3.26
CA GLY A 214 4.17 -10.55 3.77
C GLY A 214 3.74 -10.12 5.17
N ASN A 215 4.69 -9.77 6.03
CA ASN A 215 4.39 -9.31 7.39
C ASN A 215 3.48 -8.06 7.41
N TYR A 216 3.55 -7.20 6.39
CA TYR A 216 2.66 -6.04 6.28
C TYR A 216 1.23 -6.43 5.88
N VAL A 217 1.07 -7.47 5.06
CA VAL A 217 -0.25 -8.01 4.71
C VAL A 217 -0.89 -8.64 5.96
N VAL A 218 -0.11 -9.39 6.76
CA VAL A 218 -0.61 -9.96 8.02
C VAL A 218 -1.00 -8.87 9.01
N GLN A 219 -0.15 -7.85 9.20
CA GLN A 219 -0.48 -6.69 10.06
C GLN A 219 -1.74 -5.98 9.60
N HIS A 220 -1.95 -5.83 8.29
CA HIS A 220 -3.17 -5.23 7.75
C HIS A 220 -4.43 -6.03 8.12
N VAL A 221 -4.37 -7.37 8.03
CA VAL A 221 -5.49 -8.24 8.46
C VAL A 221 -5.73 -8.12 9.97
N ILE A 222 -4.66 -8.01 10.77
CA ILE A 222 -4.80 -7.79 12.22
C ILE A 222 -5.48 -6.44 12.52
N GLU A 223 -5.09 -5.36 11.84
CA GLU A 223 -5.61 -4.01 12.09
C GLU A 223 -7.05 -3.81 11.61
N HIS A 224 -7.37 -4.31 10.43
CA HIS A 224 -8.60 -3.96 9.70
C HIS A 224 -9.52 -5.14 9.42
N GLY A 225 -9.05 -6.38 9.62
CA GLY A 225 -9.84 -7.59 9.42
C GLY A 225 -10.86 -7.85 10.53
N SER A 226 -11.69 -8.87 10.29
CA SER A 226 -12.67 -9.35 11.26
C SER A 226 -11.99 -9.87 12.54
N ASN A 227 -12.73 -9.90 13.65
CA ASN A 227 -12.23 -10.52 14.89
C ASN A 227 -11.87 -12.00 14.67
N GLN A 228 -12.65 -12.74 13.86
CA GLN A 228 -12.38 -14.14 13.55
C GLN A 228 -11.03 -14.32 12.83
N ASP A 229 -10.73 -13.47 11.84
CA ASP A 229 -9.46 -13.52 11.12
C ASP A 229 -8.29 -13.12 12.02
N ARG A 230 -8.47 -12.11 12.86
CA ARG A 230 -7.47 -11.69 13.85
C ARG A 230 -7.17 -12.81 14.85
N ASP A 231 -8.21 -13.45 15.37
CA ASP A 231 -8.09 -14.52 16.35
C ASP A 231 -7.34 -15.73 15.77
N ARG A 232 -7.60 -16.10 14.50
CA ARG A 232 -6.82 -17.13 13.79
C ARG A 232 -5.34 -16.79 13.70
N ILE A 233 -5.00 -15.53 13.42
CA ILE A 233 -3.59 -15.08 13.37
C ILE A 233 -2.95 -15.16 14.75
N VAL A 234 -3.66 -14.79 15.82
CA VAL A 234 -3.15 -14.92 17.19
C VAL A 234 -2.87 -16.39 17.52
N GLN A 235 -3.78 -17.30 17.16
CA GLN A 235 -3.59 -18.73 17.40
C GLN A 235 -2.40 -19.30 16.63
N GLU A 236 -2.09 -18.78 15.44
CA GLU A 236 -0.89 -19.19 14.68
C GLU A 236 0.41 -18.76 15.36
N VAL A 237 0.43 -17.59 16.02
CA VAL A 237 1.64 -17.10 16.71
C VAL A 237 1.79 -17.67 18.12
N ALA A 238 0.68 -18.09 18.74
CA ALA A 238 0.69 -18.75 20.04
C ALA A 238 1.53 -20.04 19.98
N GLY A 239 2.28 -20.31 21.04
CA GLY A 239 3.28 -21.37 21.15
C GLY A 239 4.62 -21.06 20.46
N ASN A 240 4.72 -19.96 19.71
CA ASN A 240 5.93 -19.55 18.98
C ASN A 240 6.33 -18.08 19.24
N VAL A 241 5.81 -17.45 20.30
CA VAL A 241 5.97 -16.01 20.53
C VAL A 241 7.44 -15.62 20.67
N LEU A 242 8.25 -16.40 21.38
CA LEU A 242 9.69 -16.16 21.51
C LEU A 242 10.38 -16.13 20.14
N ARG A 243 10.11 -17.15 19.31
CA ARG A 243 10.71 -17.29 17.98
C ARG A 243 10.36 -16.12 17.08
N TYR A 244 9.07 -15.73 17.03
CA TYR A 244 8.62 -14.63 16.19
C TYR A 244 9.08 -13.27 16.72
N ALA A 245 9.11 -13.07 18.04
CA ALA A 245 9.59 -11.83 18.63
C ALA A 245 11.07 -11.55 18.33
N GLN A 246 11.90 -12.59 18.21
CA GLN A 246 13.32 -12.47 17.87
C GLN A 246 13.58 -12.29 16.37
N HIS A 247 12.54 -12.29 15.54
CA HIS A 247 12.68 -12.18 14.09
C HIS A 247 12.34 -10.76 13.63
N LYS A 248 13.24 -10.16 12.81
CA LYS A 248 13.18 -8.76 12.35
C LYS A 248 11.80 -8.31 11.84
N PHE A 249 11.11 -9.18 11.09
CA PHE A 249 9.81 -8.86 10.49
C PHE A 249 8.63 -9.31 11.35
N ALA A 250 8.75 -10.48 11.99
CA ALA A 250 7.64 -11.09 12.72
C ALA A 250 7.43 -10.43 14.09
N SER A 251 8.45 -9.79 14.66
CA SER A 251 8.32 -9.00 15.88
C SER A 251 7.23 -7.94 15.76
N ASN A 252 7.14 -7.27 14.60
CA ASN A 252 6.10 -6.27 14.32
C ASN A 252 4.69 -6.90 14.27
N VAL A 253 4.58 -8.15 13.78
CA VAL A 253 3.30 -8.89 13.80
C VAL A 253 2.88 -9.19 15.23
N ILE A 254 3.81 -9.61 16.11
CA ILE A 254 3.52 -9.84 17.53
C ILE A 254 3.08 -8.54 18.21
N GLU A 255 3.79 -7.44 17.98
CA GLU A 255 3.38 -6.12 18.49
C GLU A 255 1.97 -5.74 18.01
N LYS A 256 1.63 -6.08 16.77
CA LYS A 256 0.30 -5.78 16.24
C LYS A 256 -0.80 -6.65 16.84
N CYS A 257 -0.55 -7.94 17.05
CA CYS A 257 -1.44 -8.82 17.82
C CYS A 257 -1.70 -8.25 19.22
N LEU A 258 -0.65 -7.81 19.91
CA LEU A 258 -0.74 -7.20 21.23
C LEU A 258 -1.61 -5.93 21.23
N ILE A 259 -1.51 -5.09 20.19
CA ILE A 259 -2.33 -3.87 20.08
C ILE A 259 -3.80 -4.21 19.81
N CYS A 260 -4.08 -5.05 18.81
CA CYS A 260 -5.41 -5.18 18.22
C CYS A 260 -6.23 -6.37 18.73
N ALA A 261 -5.63 -7.41 19.30
CA ALA A 261 -6.35 -8.62 19.71
C ALA A 261 -7.28 -8.37 20.91
N GLY A 262 -8.24 -9.27 21.12
CA GLY A 262 -9.08 -9.27 22.33
C GLY A 262 -8.27 -9.53 23.61
N GLY A 263 -8.82 -9.15 24.78
CA GLY A 263 -8.10 -9.28 26.06
C GLY A 263 -7.57 -10.68 26.35
N HIS A 264 -8.39 -11.72 26.13
CA HIS A 264 -7.98 -13.12 26.32
C HIS A 264 -6.78 -13.51 25.43
N HIS A 265 -6.73 -13.02 24.20
CA HIS A 265 -5.63 -13.26 23.27
C HIS A 265 -4.35 -12.54 23.70
N LYS A 266 -4.44 -11.30 24.21
CA LYS A 266 -3.28 -10.60 24.78
C LYS A 266 -2.71 -11.34 25.99
N THR A 267 -3.60 -11.79 26.87
CA THR A 267 -3.27 -12.64 28.02
C THR A 267 -2.51 -13.88 27.61
N LEU A 268 -3.00 -14.61 26.61
CA LEU A 268 -2.37 -15.84 26.11
C LEU A 268 -0.91 -15.60 25.71
N LEU A 269 -0.64 -14.54 24.94
CA LEU A 269 0.70 -14.23 24.46
C LEU A 269 1.65 -13.78 25.59
N ILE A 270 1.15 -13.02 26.57
CA ILE A 270 1.95 -12.59 27.73
C ILE A 270 2.27 -13.79 28.63
N ASP A 271 1.29 -14.66 28.86
CA ASP A 271 1.44 -15.83 29.71
C ASP A 271 2.48 -16.81 29.17
N GLU A 272 2.49 -17.01 27.85
CA GLU A 272 3.48 -17.85 27.18
C GLU A 272 4.91 -17.38 27.46
N VAL A 273 5.19 -16.08 27.36
CA VAL A 273 6.56 -15.58 27.51
C VAL A 273 7.00 -15.43 28.96
N CYS A 274 6.06 -15.28 29.89
CA CYS A 274 6.37 -15.26 31.32
C CYS A 274 6.84 -16.64 31.83
N GLY A 275 6.55 -17.71 31.09
CA GLY A 275 6.93 -19.07 31.45
C GLY A 275 6.24 -19.55 32.74
N THR A 276 6.81 -20.61 33.33
CA THR A 276 6.32 -21.15 34.60
C THR A 276 6.95 -20.43 35.79
N PRO A 277 6.28 -20.40 36.96
CA PRO A 277 6.89 -19.87 38.18
C PRO A 277 8.24 -20.57 38.47
N ASN A 278 9.29 -19.78 38.67
CA ASN A 278 10.68 -20.24 38.92
C ASN A 278 11.42 -20.84 37.71
N ASP A 279 10.95 -20.64 36.48
CA ASP A 279 11.76 -20.93 35.30
C ASP A 279 13.10 -20.15 35.38
N PRO A 280 14.27 -20.82 35.35
CA PRO A 280 15.56 -20.13 35.43
C PRO A 280 15.89 -19.35 34.15
N GLN A 281 15.22 -19.64 33.03
CA GLN A 281 15.41 -18.98 31.74
C GLN A 281 14.07 -18.76 31.02
N PRO A 282 13.16 -17.95 31.60
CA PRO A 282 11.86 -17.73 30.98
C PRO A 282 12.03 -17.04 29.62
N PRO A 283 11.16 -17.30 28.63
CA PRO A 283 11.29 -16.70 27.30
C PRO A 283 11.44 -15.18 27.32
N ILE A 284 10.73 -14.49 28.23
CA ILE A 284 10.83 -13.03 28.40
C ILE A 284 12.25 -12.57 28.72
N LEU A 285 13.07 -13.35 29.44
CA LEU A 285 14.47 -13.04 29.71
C LEU A 285 15.31 -13.06 28.42
N LEU A 286 15.06 -14.04 27.55
CA LEU A 286 15.75 -14.13 26.26
C LEU A 286 15.32 -12.97 25.35
N MET A 287 14.03 -12.63 25.35
CA MET A 287 13.50 -11.53 24.55
C MET A 287 14.11 -10.18 24.95
N MET A 288 14.26 -9.90 26.25
CA MET A 288 14.85 -8.65 26.74
C MET A 288 16.32 -8.45 26.37
N LYS A 289 17.02 -9.52 25.95
CA LYS A 289 18.43 -9.46 25.51
C LYS A 289 18.57 -9.38 23.99
N ASP A 290 17.49 -9.62 23.25
CA ASP A 290 17.50 -9.66 21.79
C ASP A 290 17.24 -8.29 21.16
N GLN A 291 17.79 -8.05 19.97
CA GLN A 291 17.73 -6.77 19.27
C GLN A 291 16.33 -6.39 18.74
N PHE A 292 15.43 -7.37 18.57
CA PHE A 292 14.05 -7.16 18.12
C PHE A 292 13.04 -7.43 19.24
N ALA A 293 13.19 -8.54 19.94
CA ALA A 293 12.20 -8.97 20.93
C ALA A 293 12.10 -8.04 22.15
N ASN A 294 13.13 -7.22 22.41
CA ASN A 294 13.09 -6.18 23.45
C ASN A 294 11.95 -5.16 23.20
N TYR A 295 11.62 -4.87 21.94
CA TYR A 295 10.49 -3.99 21.60
C TYR A 295 9.15 -4.65 21.88
N VAL A 296 9.03 -5.96 21.61
CA VAL A 296 7.84 -6.74 21.94
C VAL A 296 7.59 -6.76 23.45
N VAL A 297 8.63 -6.94 24.27
CA VAL A 297 8.48 -6.89 25.75
C VAL A 297 8.04 -5.52 26.22
N GLN A 298 8.61 -4.43 25.68
CA GLN A 298 8.15 -3.08 25.97
C GLN A 298 6.68 -2.91 25.61
N LYS A 299 6.27 -3.37 24.43
CA LYS A 299 4.87 -3.30 23.99
C LYS A 299 3.94 -4.07 24.93
N MET A 300 4.32 -5.27 25.36
CA MET A 300 3.57 -6.06 26.34
C MET A 300 3.39 -5.28 27.66
N LEU A 301 4.45 -4.64 28.18
CA LEU A 301 4.38 -3.85 29.42
C LEU A 301 3.49 -2.61 29.30
N ASP A 302 3.50 -1.95 28.13
CA ASP A 302 2.70 -0.76 27.86
C ASP A 302 1.19 -1.06 27.91
N ILE A 303 0.79 -2.24 27.43
CA ILE A 303 -0.63 -2.59 27.25
C ILE A 303 -1.18 -3.54 28.30
N ALA A 304 -0.30 -4.22 29.05
CA ALA A 304 -0.71 -5.20 30.03
C ALA A 304 -1.56 -4.52 31.13
N ASP A 305 -2.67 -5.16 31.48
CA ASP A 305 -3.43 -4.76 32.66
C ASP A 305 -2.56 -4.94 33.94
N PRO A 306 -2.97 -4.36 35.09
CA PRO A 306 -2.18 -4.42 36.31
C PRO A 306 -1.83 -5.85 36.76
N VAL A 307 -2.68 -6.84 36.47
CA VAL A 307 -2.45 -8.24 36.87
C VAL A 307 -1.34 -8.86 36.03
N TYR A 308 -1.41 -8.74 34.70
CA TYR A 308 -0.38 -9.28 33.81
C TYR A 308 0.92 -8.50 33.90
N ARG A 309 0.85 -7.18 34.12
CA ARG A 309 2.04 -6.37 34.37
C ARG A 309 2.77 -6.84 35.62
N LYS A 310 2.05 -7.13 36.70
CA LYS A 310 2.63 -7.71 37.92
C LYS A 310 3.25 -9.09 37.65
N LYS A 311 2.59 -9.94 36.85
CA LYS A 311 3.12 -11.25 36.44
C LYS A 311 4.44 -11.12 35.66
N MET A 312 4.49 -10.24 34.67
CA MET A 312 5.71 -9.94 33.92
C MET A 312 6.83 -9.44 34.84
N MET A 313 6.50 -8.55 35.79
CA MET A 313 7.48 -8.06 36.76
C MET A 313 8.03 -9.18 37.65
N TYR A 314 7.21 -10.13 38.10
CA TYR A 314 7.69 -11.29 38.86
C TYR A 314 8.63 -12.17 38.04
N ALA A 315 8.35 -12.38 36.74
CA ALA A 315 9.23 -13.13 35.86
C ALA A 315 10.56 -12.41 35.63
N ILE A 316 10.57 -11.07 35.57
CA ILE A 316 11.76 -10.28 35.23
C ILE A 316 12.65 -9.97 36.44
N LYS A 317 12.05 -9.71 37.61
CA LYS A 317 12.75 -9.22 38.81
C LYS A 317 13.97 -10.06 39.22
N PRO A 318 13.93 -11.41 39.23
CA PRO A 318 15.10 -12.24 39.57
C PRO A 318 16.29 -12.03 38.62
N HIS A 319 16.05 -11.58 37.39
CA HIS A 319 17.06 -11.49 36.35
C HIS A 319 17.60 -10.07 36.12
N ILE A 320 17.12 -9.07 36.86
CA ILE A 320 17.62 -7.68 36.78
C ILE A 320 19.16 -7.59 36.84
N PRO A 321 19.87 -8.30 37.74
CA PRO A 321 21.33 -8.25 37.79
C PRO A 321 22.02 -8.69 36.48
N VAL A 322 21.44 -9.67 35.79
CA VAL A 322 21.94 -10.16 34.51
C VAL A 322 21.61 -9.18 33.39
N LEU A 323 20.37 -8.67 33.36
CA LEU A 323 19.86 -7.74 32.34
C LEU A 323 20.62 -6.41 32.32
N ARG A 324 21.14 -5.94 33.46
CA ARG A 324 22.03 -4.77 33.53
C ARG A 324 23.31 -4.90 32.71
N LYS A 325 23.70 -6.09 32.27
CA LYS A 325 24.88 -6.31 31.42
C LYS A 325 24.59 -6.13 29.92
N TYR A 326 23.31 -6.05 29.52
CA TYR A 326 22.88 -5.96 28.12
C TYR A 326 22.31 -4.57 27.82
N SER A 327 22.66 -3.98 26.67
CA SER A 327 22.21 -2.64 26.28
C SER A 327 20.68 -2.55 26.24
N TYR A 328 20.02 -3.50 25.56
CA TYR A 328 18.55 -3.56 25.48
C TYR A 328 17.91 -3.80 26.85
N GLY A 329 18.48 -4.71 27.65
CA GLY A 329 18.01 -5.00 29.01
C GLY A 329 18.02 -3.76 29.92
N LYS A 330 19.05 -2.91 29.83
CA LYS A 330 19.11 -1.65 30.58
C LYS A 330 17.96 -0.70 30.22
N HIS A 331 17.63 -0.57 28.94
CA HIS A 331 16.54 0.30 28.48
C HIS A 331 15.19 -0.13 29.05
N ILE A 332 14.90 -1.44 29.03
CA ILE A 332 13.63 -1.92 29.60
C ILE A 332 13.63 -1.75 31.13
N ILE A 333 14.76 -2.02 31.81
CA ILE A 333 14.89 -1.77 33.27
C ILE A 333 14.59 -0.30 33.61
N SER A 334 15.03 0.69 32.83
CA SER A 334 14.70 2.09 33.12
C SER A 334 13.19 2.36 33.02
N THR A 335 12.47 1.70 32.12
CA THR A 335 11.00 1.77 32.03
C THR A 335 10.32 1.12 33.24
N PHE A 336 10.97 0.14 33.89
CA PHE A 336 10.48 -0.51 35.10
C PHE A 336 10.62 0.34 36.38
N VAL A 337 11.61 1.24 36.48
CA VAL A 337 11.89 1.99 37.72
C VAL A 337 10.97 3.23 37.88
N LEU A 338 10.21 3.57 36.84
CA LEU A 338 9.27 4.71 36.85
C LEU A 338 7.86 4.34 37.37
N PHE A 339 7.66 3.11 37.84
CA PHE A 339 6.40 2.57 38.39
C PHE A 339 6.70 1.67 39.59
#